data_AF-A0ABD7HMC1-F1
#
_entry.id   AF-A0ABD7HMC1-F1
#
_cell.length_a   1.000
_cell.length_b   1.000
_cell.length_c   1.000
_cell.angle_alpha   90.00
_cell.angle_beta   90.00
_cell.angle_gamma   90.00
#
_symmetry.space_group_name_H-M   'P 1'
#
loop_
_entity.id
_entity.type
_entity.pdbx_description
1 polymer ?
#
loop_
_entity_poly.entity_id
_entity_poly.type
_entity_poly.pdbx_seq_one_letter_code
_entity_poly.pdbx_strand_id
1 'polypeptide(L)'
;MTELKRTSVAAFIRQVTSSTIYRPDGTTARTQSPAVWTLAHRGYGGGGRLDVWAYPSKVAALKAGAVLAMECGLDSDAEAKVLMEAGKFEAVMKRYEKTSPDTHLLRVQPAFLNWPNES
;
A
#
# COMPACT_ATOMS: atom_id res chain seq x y z
N MET A 1 -3.22 34.77 19.18
CA MET A 1 -4.12 34.04 18.27
C MET A 1 -3.24 33.08 17.49
N THR A 2 -3.16 31.82 17.92
CA THR A 2 -2.16 30.85 17.43
C THR A 2 -2.80 30.04 16.31
N GLU A 3 -2.27 30.20 15.11
CA GLU A 3 -2.66 29.45 13.91
C GLU A 3 -2.44 27.94 14.16
N LEU A 4 -3.52 27.16 14.17
CA LEU A 4 -3.41 25.70 14.20
C LEU A 4 -2.62 25.26 12.96
N LYS A 5 -1.41 24.73 13.18
CA LYS A 5 -0.63 24.00 12.16
C LYS A 5 -1.54 22.93 11.53
N ARG A 6 -2.03 23.17 10.32
CA ARG A 6 -2.62 22.15 9.44
C ARG A 6 -1.52 21.15 9.04
N THR A 7 -1.07 20.28 9.95
CA THR A 7 0.17 19.52 9.68
C THR A 7 0.22 18.17 10.40
N SER A 8 -0.40 17.14 9.79
CA SER A 8 0.10 15.76 9.75
C SER A 8 -0.76 14.91 8.82
N VAL A 9 -2.10 14.95 8.98
CA VAL A 9 -3.06 14.10 8.24
C VAL A 9 -3.13 14.48 6.75
N ALA A 10 -3.11 15.77 6.41
CA ALA A 10 -3.12 16.23 5.02
C ALA A 10 -1.93 15.70 4.20
N ALA A 11 -0.81 15.37 4.86
CA ALA A 11 0.34 14.79 4.18
C ALA A 11 0.07 13.38 3.65
N PHE A 12 -0.94 12.67 4.20
CA PHE A 12 -1.29 11.30 3.82
C PHE A 12 -2.38 11.21 2.76
N ILE A 13 -3.25 12.21 2.66
CA ILE A 13 -4.40 12.19 1.76
C ILE A 13 -3.96 12.56 0.34
N ARG A 14 -4.33 11.74 -0.64
CA ARG A 14 -4.08 11.96 -2.08
C ARG A 14 -5.33 11.68 -2.89
N GLN A 15 -5.48 12.39 -4.01
CA GLN A 15 -6.47 12.02 -5.03
C GLN A 15 -5.95 10.80 -5.78
N VAL A 16 -6.66 9.69 -5.69
CA VAL A 16 -6.33 8.41 -6.34
C VAL A 16 -7.49 8.00 -7.23
N THR A 17 -7.20 7.42 -8.40
CA THR A 17 -8.24 6.89 -9.29
C THR A 17 -9.05 5.82 -8.55
N SER A 18 -10.33 6.09 -8.30
CA SER A 18 -11.28 5.19 -7.65
C SER A 18 -12.08 4.35 -8.64
N SER A 19 -12.30 4.85 -9.85
CA SER A 19 -12.92 4.09 -10.92
C SER A 19 -12.35 4.46 -12.29
N THR A 20 -12.36 3.48 -13.20
CA THR A 20 -12.10 3.70 -14.62
C THR A 20 -13.23 3.04 -15.40
N ILE A 21 -13.92 3.83 -16.21
CA ILE A 21 -15.02 3.38 -17.07
C ILE A 21 -14.51 3.39 -18.51
N TYR A 22 -14.49 2.22 -19.13
CA TYR A 22 -14.22 2.05 -20.55
C TYR A 22 -15.55 2.00 -21.30
N ARG A 23 -15.72 2.84 -22.32
CA ARG A 23 -16.93 2.88 -23.13
C ARG A 23 -16.71 2.25 -24.50
N PRO A 24 -17.76 1.70 -25.14
CA PRO A 24 -17.66 1.13 -26.48
C PRO A 24 -17.21 2.12 -27.57
N ASP A 25 -17.42 3.42 -27.35
CA ASP A 25 -16.97 4.50 -28.24
C ASP A 25 -15.45 4.80 -28.15
N GLY A 26 -14.71 3.99 -27.39
CA GLY A 26 -13.27 4.16 -27.16
C GLY A 26 -12.93 5.21 -26.10
N THR A 27 -13.91 5.89 -25.51
CA THR A 27 -13.64 6.87 -24.44
C THR A 27 -13.37 6.17 -23.11
N THR A 28 -12.50 6.79 -22.31
CA THR A 28 -12.18 6.34 -20.95
C THR A 28 -12.45 7.47 -19.97
N ALA A 29 -13.34 7.24 -19.00
CA ALA A 29 -13.57 8.17 -17.89
C ALA A 29 -12.91 7.66 -16.61
N ARG A 30 -12.24 8.55 -15.88
CA ARG A 30 -11.60 8.24 -14.60
C ARG A 30 -12.20 9.11 -13.51
N THR A 31 -12.59 8.48 -12.40
CA THR A 31 -12.98 9.19 -11.19
C THR A 31 -11.81 9.19 -10.22
N GLN A 32 -11.50 10.34 -9.63
CA GLN A 32 -10.53 10.45 -8.56
C GLN A 32 -11.25 10.68 -7.23
N SER A 33 -10.76 10.06 -6.17
CA SER A 33 -11.31 10.19 -4.82
C SER A 33 -10.18 10.30 -3.80
N PRO A 34 -10.39 11.01 -2.67
CA PRO A 34 -9.39 11.11 -1.62
C PRO A 34 -9.14 9.73 -0.99
N ALA A 35 -7.87 9.36 -0.86
CA ALA A 35 -7.44 8.11 -0.27
C ALA A 35 -6.13 8.27 0.51
N VAL A 36 -5.86 7.31 1.39
CA VAL A 36 -4.53 7.09 1.98
C VAL A 36 -3.96 5.77 1.45
N TRP A 37 -2.64 5.68 1.32
CA TRP A 37 -2.00 4.40 0.95
C TRP A 37 -1.80 3.56 2.19
N THR A 38 -2.28 2.33 2.18
CA THR A 38 -2.12 1.39 3.29
C THR A 38 -1.19 0.24 2.92
N LEU A 39 -0.47 -0.27 3.92
CA LEU A 39 0.20 -1.56 3.89
C LEU A 39 -0.54 -2.48 4.88
N ALA A 40 -1.01 -3.62 4.40
CA ALA A 40 -1.60 -4.66 5.22
C ALA A 40 -0.64 -5.85 5.30
N HIS A 41 -0.44 -6.40 6.49
CA HIS A 41 0.38 -7.60 6.72
C HIS A 41 -0.31 -8.59 7.65
N ARG A 42 -0.24 -9.87 7.28
CA ARG A 42 -0.57 -11.00 8.15
C ARG A 42 0.51 -12.05 7.95
N GLY A 43 1.14 -12.51 9.03
CA GLY A 43 2.25 -13.47 8.97
C GLY A 43 2.69 -13.98 10.33
N TYR A 44 3.90 -14.56 10.37
CA TYR A 44 4.43 -15.32 11.52
C TYR A 44 4.58 -14.51 12.82
N GLY A 45 4.80 -13.19 12.74
CA GLY A 45 5.12 -12.35 13.90
C GLY A 45 3.93 -11.84 14.73
N GLY A 46 2.68 -12.14 14.36
CA GLY A 46 1.49 -11.52 14.96
C GLY A 46 0.41 -12.48 15.48
N GLY A 47 0.70 -13.77 15.61
CA GLY A 47 -0.31 -14.77 16.01
C GLY A 47 -1.50 -14.86 15.05
N GLY A 48 -1.31 -14.47 13.78
CA GLY A 48 -2.38 -14.39 12.77
C GLY A 48 -3.15 -13.07 12.72
N ARG A 49 -2.78 -12.06 13.54
CA ARG A 49 -3.37 -10.71 13.47
C ARG A 49 -3.10 -10.07 12.11
N LEU A 50 -4.08 -9.31 11.62
CA LEU A 50 -3.92 -8.41 10.48
C LEU A 50 -3.50 -7.03 10.98
N ASP A 51 -2.29 -6.61 10.62
CA ASP A 51 -1.77 -5.27 10.91
C ASP A 51 -1.92 -4.37 9.68
N VAL A 52 -2.32 -3.11 9.91
CA VAL A 52 -2.55 -2.12 8.84
C VAL A 52 -1.90 -0.78 9.21
N TRP A 53 -1.05 -0.27 8.32
CA TRP A 53 -0.38 1.03 8.48
C TRP A 53 -0.69 1.95 7.31
N ALA A 54 -0.79 3.26 7.58
CA ALA A 54 -0.99 4.28 6.57
C ALA A 54 0.34 4.96 6.18
N TYR A 55 0.48 5.32 4.91
CA TYR A 55 1.67 5.93 4.33
C TYR A 55 1.30 7.12 3.42
N PRO A 56 2.19 8.11 3.29
CA PRO A 56 1.92 9.32 2.53
C PRO A 56 1.97 9.13 1.00
N SER A 57 2.50 8.00 0.53
CA SER A 57 2.56 7.67 -0.89
C SER A 57 2.62 6.17 -1.11
N LYS A 58 2.23 5.72 -2.33
CA LYS A 58 2.38 4.33 -2.75
C LYS A 58 3.83 3.85 -2.63
N VAL A 59 4.79 4.69 -3.04
CA VAL A 59 6.22 4.36 -3.01
C VAL A 59 6.71 4.14 -1.58
N ALA A 60 6.30 4.99 -0.63
CA ALA A 60 6.64 4.82 0.77
C ALA A 60 6.05 3.52 1.34
N ALA A 61 4.79 3.22 1.03
CA ALA A 61 4.14 1.98 1.44
C ALA A 61 4.82 0.73 0.86
N LEU A 62 5.17 0.77 -0.43
CA LEU A 62 5.87 -0.33 -1.12
C LEU A 62 7.26 -0.56 -0.53
N LYS A 63 8.03 0.51 -0.30
CA LYS A 63 9.36 0.40 0.31
C LYS A 63 9.27 -0.22 1.70
N ALA A 64 8.35 0.24 2.54
CA ALA A 64 8.13 -0.32 3.87
C ALA A 64 7.69 -1.79 3.81
N GLY A 65 6.79 -2.14 2.89
CA GLY A 65 6.36 -3.52 2.66
C GLY A 65 7.50 -4.42 2.20
N ALA A 66 8.37 -3.95 1.31
CA ALA A 66 9.54 -4.70 0.87
C ALA A 66 10.56 -4.91 2.01
N VAL A 67 10.81 -3.91 2.85
CA VAL A 67 11.65 -4.07 4.04
C VAL A 67 11.06 -5.14 4.97
N LEU A 68 9.76 -5.05 5.26
CA LEU A 68 9.07 -6.02 6.10
C LEU A 68 9.11 -7.45 5.50
N ALA A 69 9.01 -7.58 4.18
CA ALA A 69 9.16 -8.86 3.50
C ALA A 69 10.55 -9.48 3.70
N MET A 70 11.61 -8.68 3.62
CA MET A 70 12.97 -9.12 3.89
C MET A 70 13.12 -9.57 5.34
N GLU A 71 12.62 -8.78 6.29
CA GLU A 71 12.63 -9.10 7.72
C GLU A 71 11.80 -10.37 8.06
N CYS A 72 10.77 -10.67 7.26
CA CYS A 72 9.90 -11.83 7.41
C CYS A 72 10.38 -13.08 6.65
N GLY A 73 11.67 -13.17 6.30
CA GLY A 73 12.29 -14.39 5.80
C GLY A 73 12.71 -14.38 4.32
N LEU A 74 12.59 -13.26 3.61
CA LEU A 74 13.21 -13.11 2.29
C LEU A 74 14.67 -12.63 2.31
N ASP A 75 15.23 -12.33 3.48
CA ASP A 75 16.63 -11.96 3.68
C ASP A 75 17.64 -13.05 3.28
N SER A 76 17.21 -14.28 3.08
CA SER A 76 18.03 -15.37 2.53
C SER A 76 17.74 -15.69 1.05
N ASP A 77 16.66 -15.13 0.48
CA ASP A 77 16.27 -15.33 -0.91
C ASP A 77 17.12 -14.46 -1.84
N ALA A 78 17.89 -15.10 -2.73
CA ALA A 78 18.81 -14.41 -3.63
C ALA A 78 18.08 -13.50 -4.65
N GLU A 79 16.91 -13.91 -5.13
CA GLU A 79 16.11 -13.11 -6.07
C GLU A 79 15.57 -11.86 -5.35
N ALA A 80 15.07 -12.02 -4.13
CA ALA A 80 14.55 -10.92 -3.32
C ALA A 80 15.63 -9.86 -3.02
N LYS A 81 16.87 -10.29 -2.73
CA LYS A 81 18.01 -9.36 -2.55
C LYS A 81 18.27 -8.51 -3.79
N VAL A 82 18.36 -9.14 -4.96
CA VAL A 82 18.59 -8.43 -6.23
C VAL A 82 17.46 -7.44 -6.52
N LEU A 83 16.20 -7.84 -6.28
CA LEU A 83 15.05 -6.96 -6.45
C LEU A 83 15.06 -5.79 -5.45
N MET A 84 15.46 -6.03 -4.21
CA MET A 84 15.55 -5.01 -3.16
C MET A 84 16.64 -3.98 -3.48
N GLU A 85 17.84 -4.44 -3.87
CA GLU A 85 18.94 -3.57 -4.31
C GLU A 85 18.57 -2.74 -5.54
N ALA A 86 17.83 -3.32 -6.48
CA ALA A 86 17.32 -2.62 -7.66
C ALA A 86 16.13 -1.67 -7.38
N GLY A 87 15.69 -1.54 -6.12
CA GLY A 87 14.53 -0.71 -5.74
C GLY A 87 13.19 -1.22 -6.29
N LYS A 88 13.11 -2.48 -6.72
CA LYS A 88 11.91 -3.13 -7.28
C LYS A 88 10.99 -3.63 -6.16
N PHE A 89 10.58 -2.73 -5.27
CA PHE A 89 9.85 -3.06 -4.04
C PHE A 89 8.56 -3.85 -4.26
N GLU A 90 7.78 -3.53 -5.30
CA GLU A 90 6.56 -4.28 -5.63
C GLU A 90 6.87 -5.74 -6.03
N ALA A 91 8.01 -5.98 -6.68
CA ALA A 91 8.43 -7.33 -7.04
C ALA A 91 8.89 -8.13 -5.81
N VAL A 92 9.57 -7.49 -4.86
CA VAL A 92 9.92 -8.11 -3.56
C VAL A 92 8.65 -8.56 -2.82
N MET A 93 7.63 -7.70 -2.75
CA MET A 93 6.35 -8.05 -2.12
C MET A 93 5.64 -9.20 -2.84
N LYS A 94 5.62 -9.22 -4.18
CA LYS A 94 5.08 -10.34 -4.96
C LYS A 94 5.83 -11.65 -4.71
N ARG A 95 7.16 -11.58 -4.57
CA ARG A 95 7.99 -12.74 -4.21
C ARG A 95 7.60 -13.28 -2.83
N TYR A 96 7.37 -12.40 -1.86
CA TYR A 96 6.91 -12.80 -0.52
C TYR A 96 5.56 -13.53 -0.58
N GLU A 97 4.56 -12.96 -1.25
CA GLU A 97 3.24 -13.59 -1.38
C GLU A 97 3.30 -14.93 -2.14
N LYS A 98 4.21 -15.07 -3.11
CA LYS A 98 4.39 -16.32 -3.88
C LYS A 98 5.03 -17.46 -3.07
N THR A 99 5.90 -17.12 -2.13
CA THR A 99 6.74 -18.09 -1.40
C THR A 99 6.26 -18.33 0.02
N SER A 100 5.41 -17.47 0.55
CA SER A 100 4.77 -17.62 1.86
C SER A 100 3.57 -18.58 1.79
N PRO A 101 3.14 -19.15 2.93
CA PRO A 101 1.87 -19.87 3.02
C PRO A 101 0.67 -18.99 2.62
N ASP A 102 -0.41 -19.60 2.11
CA ASP A 102 -1.64 -18.89 1.69
C ASP A 102 -2.33 -18.11 2.81
N THR A 103 -2.00 -18.42 4.07
CA THR A 103 -2.48 -17.67 5.24
C THR A 103 -1.78 -16.33 5.40
N HIS A 104 -0.63 -16.11 4.76
CA HIS A 104 0.08 -14.83 4.79
C HIS A 104 -0.51 -13.83 3.82
N LEU A 105 -0.36 -12.54 4.15
CA LEU A 105 -0.76 -11.44 3.29
C LEU A 105 0.27 -10.32 3.43
N LEU A 106 0.63 -9.69 2.31
CA LEU A 106 1.46 -8.49 2.31
C LEU A 106 1.09 -7.61 1.11
N ARG A 107 0.19 -6.65 1.31
CA ARG A 107 -0.35 -5.82 0.21
C ARG A 107 -0.33 -4.34 0.50
N VAL A 108 -0.04 -3.58 -0.55
CA VAL A 108 -0.27 -2.14 -0.60
C VAL A 108 -1.53 -1.85 -1.40
N GLN A 109 -2.46 -1.09 -0.82
CA GLN A 109 -3.71 -0.69 -1.47
C GLN A 109 -4.09 0.75 -1.08
N PRO A 110 -4.84 1.48 -1.92
CA PRO A 110 -5.47 2.71 -1.50
C PRO A 110 -6.69 2.40 -0.61
N ALA A 111 -6.80 3.08 0.53
CA ALA A 111 -8.01 3.13 1.33
C ALA A 111 -8.73 4.45 1.06
N PHE A 112 -9.87 4.38 0.36
CA PHE A 112 -10.68 5.54 0.01
C PHE A 112 -11.41 6.07 1.24
N LEU A 113 -11.41 7.39 1.40
CA LEU A 113 -12.05 8.06 2.51
C LEU A 113 -13.51 8.32 2.17
N ASN A 114 -14.40 7.67 2.90
CA ASN A 114 -15.83 7.97 2.86
C ASN A 114 -16.10 9.09 3.86
N TRP A 115 -16.27 10.32 3.37
CA TRP A 115 -16.91 11.35 4.17
C TRP A 115 -18.41 11.07 4.19
N PRO A 116 -19.07 11.04 5.36
CA PRO A 116 -20.52 11.09 5.37
C PRO A 116 -20.93 12.38 4.64
N ASN A 117 -21.83 12.26 3.67
CA ASN A 117 -22.45 13.43 3.08
C ASN A 117 -23.08 14.23 4.23
N GLU A 118 -22.74 15.50 4.37
CA GLU A 118 -23.55 16.42 5.15
C GLU A 118 -24.91 16.47 4.46
N SER A 119 -25.87 15.76 5.05
CA SER A 119 -27.29 15.78 4.71
C SER A 119 -27.89 17.17 4.89
#